data_AF-A0A2A3ETR1-F1
#
_entry.id   AF-A0A2A3ETR1-F1
#
_cell.length_a   1.000
_cell.length_b   1.000
_cell.length_c   1.000
_cell.angle_alpha   90.00
_cell.angle_beta   90.00
_cell.angle_gamma   90.00
#
_symmetry.space_group_name_H-M   'P 1'
#
loop_
_entity.id
_entity.type
_entity.pdbx_description
1 polymer ?
#
loop_
_entity_poly.entity_id
_entity_poly.type
_entity_poly.pdbx_seq_one_letter_code
_entity_poly.pdbx_strand_id
1 'polypeptide(L)'
;MNYRVTTALTTLILATAVIAGCGNNPDDNTVSQPAPTIDTTTQVLDPFVDDTADGQQKETVTRIIDLGNQRKAPENTIIAALIASRAEGSWRVHHSGSGGRNLFGWSQMWDNRPALDDGAVTDAIENFYAGADSPENAAKKDDPVDYAVSIQLSDRLGGRVYFEDRTAYDANLPDFRTEDTVRNTYTEALPYARAAFDQFS
;
A
#
# COMPACT_ATOMS: atom_id res chain seq x y z
N MET A 1 38.28 6.91 -7.28
CA MET A 1 37.41 7.16 -8.46
C MET A 1 36.16 7.84 -7.95
N ASN A 2 36.03 9.13 -8.25
CA ASN A 2 34.92 9.97 -7.80
C ASN A 2 33.93 10.09 -8.96
N TYR A 3 32.72 9.55 -8.81
CA TYR A 3 31.61 9.88 -9.70
C TYR A 3 30.67 10.82 -8.97
N ARG A 4 30.70 12.09 -9.38
CA ARG A 4 29.74 13.13 -9.00
C ARG A 4 28.45 12.85 -9.76
N VAL A 5 27.37 12.54 -9.05
CA VAL A 5 26.03 12.50 -9.65
C VAL A 5 25.46 13.91 -9.57
N THR A 6 25.22 14.49 -10.75
CA THR A 6 24.64 15.82 -10.92
C THR A 6 23.13 15.72 -10.73
N THR A 7 22.60 16.41 -9.72
CA THR A 7 21.17 16.58 -9.50
C THR A 7 20.59 17.50 -10.59
N ALA A 8 19.80 16.97 -11.51
CA ALA A 8 19.02 17.78 -12.44
C ALA A 8 17.66 18.10 -11.80
N LEU A 9 17.51 19.34 -11.32
CA LEU A 9 16.24 19.88 -10.84
C LEU A 9 15.35 20.12 -12.06
N THR A 10 14.24 19.38 -12.22
CA THR A 10 13.28 19.63 -13.31
C THR A 10 12.02 20.25 -12.74
N THR A 11 11.80 21.50 -13.14
CA THR A 11 10.66 22.36 -12.82
C THR A 11 9.33 21.77 -13.27
N LEU A 12 8.37 21.68 -12.34
CA LEU A 12 6.97 21.36 -12.59
C LEU A 12 6.31 22.54 -13.33
N ILE A 13 5.89 22.35 -14.59
CA ILE A 13 5.13 23.36 -15.34
C ILE A 13 3.64 23.03 -15.19
N LEU A 14 2.93 23.77 -14.35
CA LEU A 14 1.46 23.82 -14.36
C LEU A 14 1.01 24.67 -15.56
N ALA A 15 0.59 24.05 -16.65
CA ALA A 15 -0.05 24.75 -17.75
C ALA A 15 -1.56 24.87 -17.50
N THR A 16 -1.98 26.00 -16.92
CA THR A 16 -3.38 26.44 -16.98
C THR A 16 -3.67 27.00 -18.38
N ALA A 17 -4.38 26.24 -19.21
CA ALA A 17 -4.89 26.75 -20.48
C ALA A 17 -6.06 27.71 -20.22
N VAL A 18 -5.78 29.01 -20.33
CA VAL A 18 -6.77 30.08 -20.37
C VAL A 18 -7.49 30.01 -21.72
N ILE A 19 -8.79 29.68 -21.69
CA ILE A 19 -9.66 29.80 -22.87
C ILE A 19 -10.00 31.28 -23.03
N ALA A 20 -9.24 31.97 -23.89
CA ALA A 20 -9.59 33.29 -24.40
C ALA A 20 -10.02 33.15 -25.87
N GLY A 21 -11.18 33.69 -26.22
CA GLY A 21 -11.63 33.71 -27.62
C GLY A 21 -13.05 34.20 -27.84
N CYS A 22 -13.31 35.49 -27.59
CA CYS A 22 -14.39 36.23 -28.25
C CYS A 22 -13.95 36.63 -29.66
N GLY A 23 -14.80 36.49 -30.69
CA GLY A 23 -14.64 37.21 -31.98
C GLY A 23 -15.07 36.44 -33.24
N ASN A 24 -15.94 37.07 -34.03
CA ASN A 24 -16.63 36.54 -35.22
C ASN A 24 -15.81 36.55 -36.54
N ASN A 25 -15.91 35.44 -37.31
CA ASN A 25 -15.98 35.24 -38.79
C ASN A 25 -14.88 35.78 -39.76
N PRO A 26 -14.80 35.26 -41.02
CA PRO A 26 -14.64 33.86 -41.49
C PRO A 26 -13.49 33.72 -42.54
N ASP A 27 -13.23 32.48 -42.99
CA ASP A 27 -12.38 32.07 -44.13
C ASP A 27 -10.85 32.23 -44.01
N ASP A 28 -10.16 31.14 -43.63
CA ASP A 28 -9.09 30.59 -44.50
C ASP A 28 -8.69 29.16 -44.10
N ASN A 29 -8.67 28.29 -45.11
CA ASN A 29 -8.10 26.94 -45.22
C ASN A 29 -7.51 26.28 -43.94
N THR A 30 -8.33 25.49 -43.24
CA THR A 30 -7.84 24.52 -42.25
C THR A 30 -7.17 23.33 -42.93
N VAL A 31 -5.89 23.47 -43.23
CA VAL A 31 -4.99 22.30 -43.30
C VAL A 31 -5.07 21.63 -41.92
N SER A 32 -5.73 20.47 -41.85
CA SER A 32 -5.76 19.67 -40.63
C SER A 32 -4.35 19.21 -40.31
N GLN A 33 -3.65 19.97 -39.47
CA GLN A 33 -2.39 19.57 -38.90
C GLN A 33 -2.67 18.38 -37.98
N PRO A 34 -1.92 17.26 -38.08
CA PRO A 34 -2.11 16.13 -37.19
C PRO A 34 -2.05 16.61 -35.75
N ALA A 35 -3.06 16.26 -34.96
CA ALA A 35 -3.05 16.54 -33.54
C ALA A 35 -1.76 15.96 -32.94
N PRO A 36 -1.04 16.71 -32.07
CA PRO A 36 0.16 16.18 -31.44
C PRO A 36 -0.22 14.89 -30.72
N THR A 37 0.44 13.79 -31.10
CA THR A 37 0.33 12.53 -30.39
C THR A 37 0.99 12.74 -29.04
N ILE A 38 0.18 12.94 -27.99
CA ILE A 38 0.68 12.95 -26.63
C ILE A 38 1.04 11.51 -26.30
N ASP A 39 2.33 11.22 -26.41
CA ASP A 39 2.92 9.97 -25.97
C ASP A 39 2.79 9.95 -24.43
N THR A 40 1.70 9.38 -23.94
CA THR A 40 1.44 9.27 -22.52
C THR A 40 2.30 8.12 -22.03
N THR A 41 3.57 8.39 -21.75
CA THR A 41 4.42 7.45 -21.03
C THR A 41 3.82 7.31 -19.63
N THR A 42 3.01 6.26 -19.42
CA THR A 42 2.54 5.88 -18.09
C THR A 42 3.79 5.57 -17.28
N GLN A 43 4.18 6.50 -16.41
CA GLN A 43 5.32 6.29 -15.53
C GLN A 43 5.01 5.07 -14.66
N VAL A 44 5.84 4.03 -14.77
CA VAL A 44 5.73 2.83 -13.94
C VAL A 44 5.95 3.29 -12.50
N LEU A 45 4.94 3.09 -11.65
CA LEU A 45 5.05 3.38 -10.22
C LEU A 45 6.01 2.38 -9.60
N ASP A 46 7.10 2.87 -9.00
CA ASP A 46 7.95 2.02 -8.16
C ASP A 46 7.20 1.71 -6.85
N PRO A 47 6.93 0.44 -6.50
CA PRO A 47 6.25 0.11 -5.25
C PRO A 47 7.06 0.43 -3.98
N PHE A 48 8.35 0.76 -4.11
CA PHE A 48 9.29 0.92 -2.99
C PHE A 48 9.93 2.33 -2.91
N VAL A 49 9.18 3.40 -3.25
CA VAL A 49 9.67 4.80 -3.38
C VAL A 49 10.49 5.36 -2.19
N ASP A 50 10.46 4.71 -1.01
CA ASP A 50 11.18 5.13 0.21
C ASP A 50 12.11 4.04 0.78
N ASP A 51 12.63 3.14 -0.08
CA ASP A 51 13.38 1.97 0.37
C ASP A 51 14.77 2.34 0.93
N THR A 52 14.86 2.40 2.25
CA THR A 52 16.13 2.42 2.99
C THR A 52 16.55 1.02 3.45
N ALA A 53 15.77 -0.01 3.14
CA ALA A 53 15.88 -1.37 3.68
C ALA A 53 16.18 -2.42 2.58
N ASP A 54 17.38 -2.30 2.01
CA ASP A 54 18.18 -3.27 1.24
C ASP A 54 17.52 -4.67 0.95
N GLY A 55 16.57 -4.72 0.00
CA GLY A 55 15.98 -5.95 -0.57
C GLY A 55 14.95 -6.68 0.29
N GLN A 56 14.88 -6.36 1.58
CA GLN A 56 14.07 -7.04 2.57
C GLN A 56 12.56 -6.80 2.44
N GLN A 57 12.16 -5.63 1.94
CA GLN A 57 10.76 -5.31 1.63
C GLN A 57 10.23 -6.20 0.49
N LYS A 58 11.06 -6.42 -0.54
CA LYS A 58 10.73 -7.29 -1.68
C LYS A 58 10.51 -8.73 -1.24
N GLU A 59 11.37 -9.25 -0.38
CA GLU A 59 11.20 -10.59 0.20
C GLU A 59 9.85 -10.75 0.90
N THR A 60 9.41 -9.72 1.64
CA THR A 60 8.13 -9.78 2.37
C THR A 60 6.95 -9.70 1.40
N VAL A 61 7.02 -8.85 0.38
CA VAL A 61 6.03 -8.79 -0.71
C VAL A 61 5.91 -10.14 -1.42
N THR A 62 7.03 -10.72 -1.84
CA THR A 62 7.04 -12.05 -2.48
C THR A 62 6.44 -13.10 -1.55
N ARG A 63 6.78 -13.08 -0.26
CA ARG A 63 6.23 -14.02 0.71
C ARG A 63 4.71 -13.88 0.89
N ILE A 64 4.18 -12.66 0.90
CA ILE A 64 2.72 -12.41 0.94
C ILE A 64 2.03 -13.04 -0.27
N ILE A 65 2.59 -12.83 -1.47
CA ILE A 65 2.05 -13.34 -2.74
C ILE A 65 2.13 -14.87 -2.77
N ASP A 66 3.29 -15.45 -2.44
CA ASP A 66 3.51 -16.90 -2.45
C ASP A 66 2.56 -17.63 -1.50
N LEU A 67 2.38 -17.12 -0.27
CA LEU A 67 1.45 -17.71 0.69
C LEU A 67 -0.01 -17.57 0.23
N GLY A 68 -0.38 -16.43 -0.37
CA GLY A 68 -1.69 -16.24 -0.97
C GLY A 68 -1.96 -17.24 -2.09
N ASN A 69 -1.00 -17.41 -3.00
CA ASN A 69 -1.06 -18.35 -4.11
C ASN A 69 -1.16 -19.81 -3.62
N GLN A 70 -0.37 -20.20 -2.61
CA GLN A 70 -0.44 -21.54 -1.99
C GLN A 70 -1.83 -21.81 -1.40
N ARG A 71 -2.47 -20.78 -0.82
CA ARG A 71 -3.83 -20.85 -0.29
C ARG A 71 -4.92 -20.70 -1.37
N LYS A 72 -4.54 -20.44 -2.63
CA LYS A 72 -5.46 -20.10 -3.72
C LYS A 72 -6.38 -18.92 -3.37
N ALA A 73 -5.82 -17.97 -2.63
CA ALA A 73 -6.51 -16.74 -2.29
C ALA A 73 -6.87 -15.97 -3.58
N PRO A 74 -8.06 -15.34 -3.64
CA PRO A 74 -8.37 -14.42 -4.73
C PRO A 74 -7.33 -13.30 -4.82
N GLU A 75 -7.10 -12.78 -6.02
CA GLU A 75 -6.15 -11.68 -6.27
C GLU A 75 -6.39 -10.48 -5.33
N ASN A 76 -7.64 -10.05 -5.18
CA ASN A 76 -7.99 -8.96 -4.27
C ASN A 76 -7.66 -9.26 -2.80
N THR A 77 -7.65 -10.53 -2.39
CA THR A 77 -7.23 -10.92 -1.03
C THR A 77 -5.71 -10.77 -0.87
N ILE A 78 -4.93 -11.10 -1.89
CA ILE A 78 -3.47 -10.89 -1.89
C ILE A 78 -3.16 -9.39 -1.90
N ILE A 79 -3.83 -8.62 -2.76
CA ILE A 79 -3.70 -7.16 -2.83
C ILE A 79 -4.09 -6.52 -1.49
N ALA A 80 -5.16 -6.98 -0.83
CA ALA A 80 -5.55 -6.51 0.49
C ALA A 80 -4.44 -6.70 1.55
N ALA A 81 -3.76 -7.85 1.55
CA ALA A 81 -2.61 -8.07 2.43
C ALA A 81 -1.46 -7.09 2.09
N LEU A 82 -1.17 -6.87 0.81
CA LEU A 82 -0.13 -5.92 0.39
C LEU A 82 -0.48 -4.47 0.80
N ILE A 83 -1.75 -4.06 0.69
CA ILE A 83 -2.24 -2.76 1.16
C ILE A 83 -1.95 -2.58 2.65
N ALA A 84 -2.40 -3.53 3.48
CA ALA A 84 -2.23 -3.44 4.92
C ALA A 84 -0.74 -3.46 5.32
N SER A 85 0.07 -4.32 4.69
CA SER A 85 1.52 -4.38 4.91
C SER A 85 2.23 -3.06 4.57
N ARG A 86 1.88 -2.43 3.44
CA ARG A 86 2.42 -1.11 3.05
C ARG A 86 1.99 -0.02 4.01
N ALA A 87 0.70 0.07 4.30
CA ALA A 87 0.13 1.13 5.13
C ALA A 87 0.62 1.07 6.58
N GLU A 88 0.66 -0.11 7.17
CA GLU A 88 0.94 -0.30 8.60
C GLU A 88 2.44 -0.47 8.88
N GLY A 89 3.10 -1.30 8.07
CA GLY A 89 4.47 -1.73 8.30
C GLY A 89 5.45 -1.28 7.24
N SER A 90 5.06 -0.46 6.25
CA SER A 90 5.93 -0.12 5.11
C SER A 90 6.64 -1.36 4.54
N TRP A 91 5.86 -2.42 4.31
CA TRP A 91 6.25 -3.74 3.80
C TRP A 91 6.84 -4.73 4.81
N ARG A 92 7.48 -4.30 5.90
CA ARG A 92 8.23 -5.25 6.76
C ARG A 92 8.31 -4.87 8.23
N VAL A 93 8.03 -3.62 8.59
CA VAL A 93 8.21 -3.12 9.95
C VAL A 93 7.27 -3.86 10.91
N HIS A 94 7.80 -4.90 11.53
CA HIS A 94 7.28 -5.52 12.74
C HIS A 94 8.10 -4.98 13.92
N HIS A 95 7.42 -4.59 14.98
CA HIS A 95 8.02 -4.15 16.24
C HIS A 95 7.73 -5.23 17.29
N SER A 96 8.76 -5.66 18.02
CA SER A 96 8.61 -6.60 19.13
C SER A 96 8.58 -5.92 20.50
N GLY A 97 8.09 -6.63 21.53
CA GLY A 97 7.99 -6.14 22.90
C GLY A 97 6.61 -5.61 23.30
N SER A 98 6.51 -5.04 24.50
CA SER A 98 5.22 -4.74 25.17
C SER A 98 4.30 -3.75 24.42
N GLY A 99 4.84 -2.97 23.48
CA GLY A 99 4.09 -2.09 22.56
C GLY A 99 4.23 -2.48 21.10
N GLY A 100 4.78 -3.66 20.82
CA GLY A 100 5.07 -4.16 19.49
C GLY A 100 3.83 -4.42 18.65
N ARG A 101 3.98 -4.25 17.34
CA ARG A 101 2.96 -4.50 16.32
C ARG A 101 3.57 -5.30 15.17
N ASN A 102 2.82 -6.24 14.58
CA ASN A 102 3.28 -6.89 13.35
C ASN A 102 3.20 -5.97 12.13
N LEU A 103 3.65 -6.47 10.98
CA LEU A 103 3.66 -5.73 9.72
C LEU A 103 2.25 -5.29 9.25
N PHE A 104 1.19 -5.89 9.80
CA PHE A 104 -0.20 -5.51 9.57
C PHE A 104 -0.75 -4.67 10.72
N GLY A 105 0.07 -4.26 11.69
CA GLY A 105 -0.36 -3.37 12.76
C GLY A 105 -1.16 -4.03 13.88
N TRP A 106 -1.20 -5.37 13.98
CA TRP A 106 -1.82 -6.10 15.10
C TRP A 106 -0.88 -6.26 16.29
N SER A 107 -1.46 -6.34 17.48
CA SER A 107 -0.73 -6.44 18.75
C SER A 107 0.17 -7.67 18.77
N GLN A 108 1.45 -7.47 19.08
CA GLN A 108 2.43 -8.54 19.28
C GLN A 108 3.07 -8.43 20.67
N MET A 109 2.29 -7.95 21.64
CA MET A 109 2.76 -7.66 23.00
C MET A 109 3.44 -8.84 23.72
N TRP A 110 3.17 -10.07 23.26
CA TRP A 110 3.74 -11.31 23.80
C TRP A 110 4.78 -11.96 22.88
N ASP A 111 4.99 -11.42 21.68
CA ASP A 111 6.03 -11.89 20.77
C ASP A 111 7.35 -11.18 21.09
N ASN A 112 8.34 -11.98 21.48
CA ASN A 112 9.68 -11.52 21.83
C ASN A 112 10.71 -11.82 20.74
N ARG A 113 10.27 -12.30 19.57
CA ARG A 113 11.15 -12.50 18.43
C ARG A 113 11.67 -11.15 17.90
N PRO A 114 12.82 -11.12 17.22
CA PRO A 114 13.32 -9.90 16.60
C PRO A 114 12.33 -9.27 15.62
N ALA A 115 12.37 -7.94 15.48
CA ALA A 115 11.57 -7.13 14.55
C ALA A 115 11.56 -7.64 13.09
N LEU A 116 12.62 -8.34 12.67
CA LEU A 116 12.82 -8.82 11.29
C LEU A 116 12.90 -10.36 11.23
N ASP A 117 12.34 -11.05 12.23
CA ASP A 117 12.29 -12.50 12.26
C ASP A 117 11.37 -13.08 11.18
N ASP A 118 11.89 -13.99 10.36
CA ASP A 118 11.16 -14.59 9.24
C ASP A 118 9.93 -15.39 9.69
N GLY A 119 10.02 -16.05 10.86
CA GLY A 119 8.91 -16.79 11.44
C GLY A 119 7.80 -15.84 11.90
N ALA A 120 8.15 -14.73 12.56
CA ALA A 120 7.18 -13.72 12.99
C ALA A 120 6.46 -13.06 11.81
N VAL A 121 7.19 -12.75 10.75
CA VAL A 121 6.61 -12.23 9.50
C VAL A 121 5.68 -13.24 8.86
N THR A 122 6.09 -14.52 8.79
CA THR A 122 5.26 -15.59 8.21
C THR A 122 3.98 -15.78 9.01
N ASP A 123 4.07 -15.91 10.34
CA ASP A 123 2.91 -16.08 11.21
C ASP A 123 1.92 -14.91 11.08
N ALA A 124 2.42 -13.68 10.97
CA ALA A 124 1.59 -12.51 10.75
C ALA A 124 0.81 -12.59 9.44
N ILE A 125 1.45 -13.03 8.35
CA ILE A 125 0.82 -13.19 7.02
C ILE A 125 -0.22 -14.31 7.08
N GLU A 126 0.11 -15.43 7.71
CA GLU A 126 -0.79 -16.55 7.86
C GLU A 126 -2.03 -16.21 8.68
N ASN A 127 -1.87 -15.42 9.75
CA ASN A 127 -2.97 -14.91 10.55
C ASN A 127 -3.86 -13.95 9.75
N PHE A 128 -3.27 -13.10 8.91
CA PHE A 128 -4.04 -12.22 8.03
C PHE A 128 -4.95 -13.03 7.10
N TYR A 129 -4.39 -14.03 6.42
CA TYR A 129 -5.17 -14.91 5.56
C TYR A 129 -6.19 -15.77 6.32
N ALA A 130 -5.90 -16.19 7.55
CA ALA A 130 -6.87 -16.91 8.38
C ALA A 130 -8.07 -16.01 8.76
N GLY A 131 -7.84 -14.73 9.05
CA GLY A 131 -8.92 -13.76 9.25
C GLY A 131 -9.72 -13.49 7.97
N ALA A 132 -9.03 -13.50 6.82
CA ALA A 132 -9.63 -13.36 5.48
C ALA A 132 -10.68 -14.44 5.17
N ASP A 133 -10.50 -15.65 5.72
CA ASP A 133 -11.40 -16.79 5.54
C ASP A 133 -12.69 -16.71 6.39
N SER A 134 -12.84 -15.68 7.22
CA SER A 134 -14.07 -15.47 8.00
C SER A 134 -15.26 -15.11 7.10
N PRO A 135 -16.48 -15.70 7.30
CA PRO A 135 -17.64 -15.42 6.46
C PRO A 135 -18.05 -13.95 6.37
N GLU A 136 -17.84 -13.19 7.44
CA GLU A 136 -18.14 -11.75 7.51
C GLU A 136 -17.22 -10.93 6.58
N ASN A 137 -15.98 -11.38 6.37
CA ASN A 137 -15.01 -10.73 5.50
C ASN A 137 -15.19 -11.16 4.04
N ALA A 138 -15.59 -12.41 3.78
CA ALA A 138 -15.76 -12.94 2.43
C ALA A 138 -16.67 -12.10 1.51
N ALA A 139 -17.65 -11.39 2.09
CA ALA A 139 -18.55 -10.48 1.38
C ALA A 139 -17.87 -9.21 0.84
N LYS A 140 -16.63 -8.91 1.27
CA LYS A 140 -15.89 -7.69 0.94
C LYS A 140 -14.77 -7.89 -0.09
N LYS A 141 -14.54 -9.13 -0.54
CA LYS A 141 -13.42 -9.50 -1.44
C LYS A 141 -13.39 -8.78 -2.80
N ASP A 142 -14.47 -8.13 -3.22
CA ASP A 142 -14.54 -7.45 -4.53
C ASP A 142 -13.79 -6.11 -4.52
N ASP A 143 -13.55 -5.53 -3.34
CA ASP A 143 -12.74 -4.33 -3.15
C ASP A 143 -11.62 -4.62 -2.14
N PRO A 144 -10.34 -4.56 -2.56
CA PRO A 144 -9.22 -4.94 -1.71
C PRO A 144 -9.00 -3.99 -0.52
N VAL A 145 -9.41 -2.71 -0.61
CA VAL A 145 -9.32 -1.75 0.50
C VAL A 145 -10.38 -2.09 1.55
N ASP A 146 -11.63 -2.23 1.12
CA ASP A 146 -12.75 -2.64 1.98
C ASP A 146 -12.47 -3.97 2.69
N TYR A 147 -11.88 -4.91 1.94
CA TYR A 147 -11.50 -6.21 2.46
C TYR A 147 -10.37 -6.12 3.48
N ALA A 148 -9.29 -5.38 3.18
CA ALA A 148 -8.19 -5.15 4.12
C ALA A 148 -8.67 -4.50 5.42
N VAL A 149 -9.51 -3.46 5.34
CA VAL A 149 -10.11 -2.82 6.52
C VAL A 149 -10.94 -3.83 7.31
N SER A 150 -11.77 -4.64 6.65
CA SER A 150 -12.61 -5.63 7.36
C SER A 150 -11.77 -6.67 8.12
N ILE A 151 -10.70 -7.18 7.51
CA ILE A 151 -9.77 -8.13 8.15
C ILE A 151 -9.11 -7.45 9.35
N GLN A 152 -8.65 -6.21 9.17
CA GLN A 152 -8.00 -5.44 10.22
C GLN A 152 -8.86 -5.29 11.48
N LEU A 153 -10.16 -5.06 11.29
CA LEU A 153 -11.15 -4.92 12.35
C LEU A 153 -11.63 -6.26 12.93
N SER A 154 -11.36 -7.37 12.23
CA SER A 154 -11.76 -8.71 12.64
C SER A 154 -10.78 -9.41 13.60
N ASP A 155 -9.67 -8.76 13.98
CA ASP A 155 -8.74 -9.30 15.00
C ASP A 155 -9.42 -9.39 16.37
N ARG A 156 -10.07 -10.53 16.60
CA ARG A 156 -10.65 -10.93 17.88
C ARG A 156 -9.65 -11.70 18.73
N LEU A 157 -8.49 -12.11 18.19
CA LEU A 157 -7.54 -13.02 18.83
C LEU A 157 -6.49 -12.28 19.66
N GLY A 158 -6.20 -11.01 19.37
CA GLY A 158 -5.28 -10.15 20.15
C GLY A 158 -5.81 -9.73 21.53
N GLY A 159 -7.07 -10.05 21.86
CA GLY A 159 -7.66 -9.77 23.18
C GLY A 159 -7.96 -8.30 23.47
N ARG A 160 -7.74 -7.38 22.52
CA ARG A 160 -8.10 -5.95 22.58
C ARG A 160 -8.56 -5.46 21.20
N VAL A 161 -9.55 -4.57 21.17
CA VAL A 161 -10.13 -4.05 19.92
C VAL A 161 -9.07 -3.19 19.21
N TYR A 162 -8.84 -3.44 17.92
CA TYR A 162 -7.79 -2.79 17.09
C TYR A 162 -7.51 -1.31 17.40
N PHE A 163 -8.57 -0.51 17.59
CA PHE A 163 -8.45 0.93 17.91
C PHE A 163 -8.12 1.25 19.38
N GLU A 164 -8.61 0.45 20.33
CA GLU A 164 -8.34 0.63 21.76
C GLU A 164 -6.83 0.51 22.05
N ASP A 165 -6.17 -0.41 21.34
CA ASP A 165 -4.72 -0.66 21.44
C ASP A 165 -3.85 0.46 20.84
N ARG A 166 -4.39 1.29 19.94
CA ARG A 166 -3.69 2.44 19.31
C ARG A 166 -3.88 3.76 20.03
N THR A 167 -4.81 3.80 21.00
CA THR A 167 -5.03 4.98 21.83
C THR A 167 -4.07 5.00 23.03
N ALA A 168 -3.55 3.84 23.44
CA ALA A 168 -2.71 3.67 24.63
C ALA A 168 -1.19 3.76 24.40
N TYR A 169 -0.70 3.62 23.15
CA TYR A 169 0.73 3.60 22.83
C TYR A 169 1.09 4.70 21.81
N ASP A 170 1.87 5.66 22.30
CA ASP A 170 2.69 6.74 21.68
C ASP A 170 2.51 7.20 20.21
N ALA A 171 2.63 8.51 20.03
CA ALA A 171 2.08 9.36 18.96
C ALA A 171 2.83 9.38 17.60
N ASN A 172 3.54 8.32 17.21
CA ASN A 172 4.38 8.33 16.00
C ASN A 172 3.86 7.50 14.82
N LEU A 173 2.68 6.90 14.92
CA LEU A 173 2.00 6.33 13.75
C LEU A 173 0.94 7.32 13.25
N PRO A 174 0.84 7.57 11.93
CA PRO A 174 -0.20 8.43 11.37
C PRO A 174 -1.58 7.87 11.72
N ASP A 175 -2.16 8.42 12.78
CA ASP A 175 -3.53 8.39 13.30
C ASP A 175 -4.50 7.26 12.87
N PHE A 176 -4.08 5.99 12.86
CA PHE A 176 -4.93 4.79 12.68
C PHE A 176 -5.92 4.54 13.85
N ARG A 177 -6.41 5.58 14.51
CA ARG A 177 -7.33 5.52 15.65
C ARG A 177 -8.80 5.38 15.24
N THR A 178 -9.10 5.58 13.96
CA THR A 178 -10.46 5.49 13.40
C THR A 178 -10.47 4.67 12.12
N GLU A 179 -11.63 4.10 11.79
CA GLU A 179 -11.81 3.37 10.52
C GLU A 179 -11.56 4.27 9.32
N ASP A 180 -12.01 5.53 9.36
CA ASP A 180 -11.81 6.49 8.27
C ASP A 180 -10.33 6.74 7.99
N THR A 181 -9.49 6.88 9.02
CA THR A 181 -8.05 7.07 8.79
C THR A 181 -7.42 5.80 8.23
N VAL A 182 -7.77 4.62 8.76
CA VAL A 182 -7.28 3.33 8.21
C VAL A 182 -7.63 3.23 6.73
N ARG A 183 -8.89 3.47 6.39
CA ARG A 183 -9.41 3.40 5.03
C ARG A 183 -8.72 4.38 4.09
N ASN A 184 -8.49 5.62 4.53
CA ASN A 184 -7.77 6.61 3.75
C ASN A 184 -6.32 6.16 3.48
N THR A 185 -5.58 5.75 4.51
CA THR A 185 -4.20 5.28 4.34
C THR A 185 -4.12 4.01 3.48
N TYR A 186 -5.10 3.12 3.59
CA TYR A 186 -5.17 1.90 2.77
C TYR A 186 -5.47 2.24 1.30
N THR A 187 -6.31 3.24 1.06
CA THR A 187 -6.58 3.77 -0.28
C THR A 187 -5.32 4.39 -0.88
N GLU A 188 -4.52 5.12 -0.10
CA GLU A 188 -3.24 5.69 -0.53
C GLU A 188 -2.19 4.59 -0.82
N ALA A 189 -2.23 3.48 -0.09
CA ALA A 189 -1.33 2.34 -0.30
C ALA A 189 -1.70 1.48 -1.52
N LEU A 190 -2.98 1.46 -1.94
CA LEU A 190 -3.49 0.65 -3.06
C LEU A 190 -2.65 0.72 -4.35
N PRO A 191 -2.28 1.91 -4.90
CA PRO A 191 -1.49 1.96 -6.13
C PRO A 191 -0.12 1.27 -5.98
N TYR A 192 0.53 1.39 -4.83
CA TYR A 192 1.80 0.71 -4.55
C TYR A 192 1.61 -0.80 -4.37
N ALA A 193 0.54 -1.23 -3.70
CA ALA A 193 0.18 -2.63 -3.55
C ALA A 193 -0.08 -3.31 -4.90
N ARG A 194 -0.77 -2.63 -5.83
CA ARG A 194 -0.98 -3.12 -7.20
C ARG A 194 0.34 -3.20 -7.97
N ALA A 195 1.15 -2.15 -7.94
CA ALA A 195 2.45 -2.16 -8.59
C ALA A 195 3.36 -3.30 -8.06
N ALA A 196 3.33 -3.55 -6.74
CA ALA A 196 4.04 -4.66 -6.13
C ALA A 196 3.48 -6.02 -6.58
N PHE A 197 2.16 -6.18 -6.60
CA PHE A 197 1.53 -7.39 -7.09
C PHE A 197 1.92 -7.66 -8.55
N ASP A 198 1.72 -6.71 -9.44
CA ASP A 198 2.02 -6.83 -10.88
C ASP A 198 3.51 -7.16 -11.14
N GLN A 199 4.41 -6.68 -10.29
CA GLN A 199 5.85 -6.94 -10.41
C GLN A 199 6.26 -8.36 -9.97
N PHE A 200 5.50 -8.99 -9.07
CA PHE A 200 5.89 -10.24 -8.40
C PHE A 200 4.87 -11.39 -8.54
N SER A 201 3.75 -11.19 -9.23
CA SER A 201 2.72 -12.19 -9.53
C SER A 201 3.05 -13.07 -10.74
#